data_AF-A0A8D2P9Y9-F1
#
_entry.id   AF-A0A8D2P9Y9-F1
#
_cell.length_a   1.000
_cell.length_b   1.000
_cell.length_c   1.000
_cell.angle_alpha   90.00
_cell.angle_beta   90.00
_cell.angle_gamma   90.00
#
_symmetry.space_group_name_H-M   'P 1'
#
loop_
_entity.id
_entity.type
_entity.pdbx_description
1 polymer ?
#
loop_
_entity_poly.entity_id
_entity_poly.type
_entity_poly.pdbx_seq_one_letter_code
_entity_poly.pdbx_strand_id
1 'polypeptide(L)'
;CLPLWQALQLAGSSLVLPNMLGFCSIPLCPDPAWPRDCSEVPAGSPSGPYIIQPVGLHPIMVSCEMSGAGRGWTVIQRNRQDTDIAWAESWSTYKHGFGNVHTEYWLGTEYIHQITRQKIYQVRFVIWDAANNMRFADYNLFSLDDESQGYRLRLGAHSGTAEDAMDSDNPRKVHNNMKFSTKDRDQDTYRGNCASRYGGGWWYSACYSVQLNVKGRLTWGSLCKGNCRASSSSPFCPQVAHGQASALMDLCSSCRIKSLSDLHSVLHLCGNSLQLLPVSCQKHI
;
A
#
# COMPACT_ATOMS: atom_id res chain seq x y z
N CYS A 1 17.59 -27.62 3.89
CA CYS A 1 16.83 -27.30 2.66
C CYS A 1 17.73 -26.47 1.76
N LEU A 2 18.18 -27.04 0.65
CA LEU A 2 18.93 -26.32 -0.38
C LEU A 2 17.95 -25.99 -1.52
N PRO A 3 18.00 -24.79 -2.12
CA PRO A 3 17.15 -24.45 -3.26
C PRO A 3 17.43 -25.38 -4.44
N LEU A 4 16.38 -25.65 -5.23
CA LEU A 4 16.31 -26.65 -6.32
C LEU A 4 17.45 -26.59 -7.35
N TRP A 5 18.17 -25.47 -7.44
CA TRP A 5 19.30 -25.29 -8.36
C TRP A 5 20.60 -25.97 -7.92
N GLN A 6 20.74 -26.37 -6.65
CA GLN A 6 21.92 -27.09 -6.16
C GLN A 6 21.84 -28.61 -6.36
N ALA A 7 20.71 -29.15 -6.82
CA ALA A 7 20.54 -30.59 -7.03
C ALA A 7 21.13 -31.10 -8.37
N LEU A 8 21.48 -30.21 -9.31
CA LEU A 8 21.91 -30.63 -10.65
C LEU A 8 23.40 -31.00 -10.77
N GLN A 9 24.19 -30.90 -9.69
CA GLN A 9 25.65 -31.13 -9.75
C GLN A 9 26.13 -32.50 -9.21
N LEU A 10 25.23 -33.40 -8.79
CA LEU A 10 25.65 -34.69 -8.20
C LEU A 10 25.26 -35.94 -9.01
N ALA A 11 24.74 -35.80 -10.22
CA ALA A 11 24.42 -36.95 -11.07
C ALA A 11 25.41 -37.05 -12.24
N GLY A 12 26.66 -37.35 -11.92
CA GLY A 12 27.72 -37.51 -12.92
C GLY A 12 28.75 -38.54 -12.48
N SER A 13 28.36 -39.81 -12.36
CA SER A 13 29.24 -40.98 -12.48
C SER A 13 28.42 -42.27 -12.50
N SER A 14 28.59 -43.05 -13.56
CA SER A 14 28.02 -44.37 -13.80
C SER A 14 28.24 -45.34 -12.63
N LEU A 15 27.21 -46.10 -12.23
CA LEU A 15 27.29 -47.52 -11.87
C LEU A 15 25.88 -48.11 -11.59
N VAL A 16 25.79 -49.41 -11.82
CA VAL A 16 24.63 -50.27 -12.06
C VAL A 16 23.70 -50.45 -10.82
N LEU A 17 22.40 -50.62 -11.08
CA LEU A 17 21.33 -50.94 -10.11
C LEU A 17 21.58 -52.28 -9.36
N PRO A 18 20.97 -52.46 -8.17
CA PRO A 18 19.82 -53.37 -8.18
C PRO A 18 18.61 -52.87 -7.38
N ASN A 19 17.44 -53.32 -7.86
CA ASN A 19 16.11 -53.29 -7.24
C ASN A 19 16.05 -52.98 -5.74
N MET A 20 15.55 -51.80 -5.40
CA MET A 20 14.81 -51.57 -4.16
C MET A 20 13.55 -50.78 -4.52
N LEU A 21 12.42 -51.47 -4.55
CA LEU A 21 11.10 -50.85 -4.51
C LEU A 21 10.99 -50.07 -3.20
N GLY A 22 11.16 -48.76 -3.29
CA GLY A 22 11.16 -47.88 -2.14
C GLY A 22 11.44 -46.46 -2.57
N PHE A 23 10.61 -45.93 -3.50
CA PHE A 23 10.53 -44.49 -3.64
C PHE A 23 10.00 -43.95 -2.31
N CYS A 24 10.90 -43.47 -1.47
CA CYS A 24 10.55 -42.54 -0.41
C CYS A 24 9.96 -41.33 -1.12
N SER A 25 8.63 -41.26 -1.21
CA SER A 25 7.93 -40.06 -1.60
C SER A 25 8.28 -39.01 -0.57
N ILE A 26 9.35 -38.26 -0.82
CA ILE A 26 9.57 -36.99 -0.13
C ILE A 26 8.25 -36.23 -0.35
N PRO A 27 7.50 -35.88 0.71
CA PRO A 27 6.34 -35.04 0.55
C PRO A 27 6.83 -33.81 -0.20
N LEU A 28 6.32 -33.60 -1.42
CA LEU A 28 6.47 -32.33 -2.10
C LEU A 28 6.07 -31.28 -1.06
N CYS A 29 7.02 -30.47 -0.59
CA CYS A 29 6.68 -29.34 0.24
C CYS A 29 5.62 -28.58 -0.55
N PRO A 30 4.38 -28.45 -0.06
CA PRO A 30 3.41 -27.65 -0.76
C PRO A 30 4.05 -26.27 -0.95
N ASP A 31 4.11 -25.79 -2.19
CA ASP A 31 4.57 -24.44 -2.47
C ASP A 31 3.86 -23.51 -1.48
N PRO A 32 4.58 -22.63 -0.78
CA PRO A 32 3.94 -21.73 0.16
C PRO A 32 2.89 -20.93 -0.61
N ALA A 33 1.62 -21.25 -0.39
CA ALA A 33 0.52 -20.55 -1.02
C ALA A 33 0.56 -19.11 -0.50
N TRP A 34 0.74 -18.16 -1.41
CA TRP A 34 0.70 -16.74 -1.05
C TRP A 34 -0.70 -16.39 -0.51
N PRO A 35 -0.79 -15.55 0.54
CA PRO A 35 -2.09 -15.09 1.04
C PRO A 35 -2.83 -14.33 -0.07
N ARG A 36 -4.16 -14.45 -0.15
CA ARG A 36 -4.95 -13.76 -1.18
C ARG A 36 -4.98 -12.25 -0.99
N ASP A 37 -4.92 -11.82 0.26
CA ASP A 37 -4.86 -10.43 0.68
C ASP A 37 -4.27 -10.34 2.10
N CYS A 38 -4.12 -9.11 2.62
CA CYS A 38 -3.47 -8.88 3.91
C CYS A 38 -4.25 -9.46 5.11
N SER A 39 -5.52 -9.82 4.96
CA SER A 39 -6.30 -10.42 6.06
C SER A 39 -5.92 -11.88 6.34
N GLU A 40 -5.25 -12.53 5.39
CA GLU A 40 -4.75 -13.90 5.50
C GLU A 40 -3.30 -13.96 6.01
N VAL A 41 -2.64 -12.81 6.15
CA VAL A 41 -1.32 -12.72 6.76
C VAL A 41 -1.44 -13.05 8.26
N PRO A 42 -0.52 -13.86 8.83
CA PRO A 42 -0.58 -14.25 10.24
C PRO A 42 -0.71 -13.06 11.20
N ALA A 43 -1.49 -13.24 12.27
CA ALA A 43 -1.60 -12.24 13.31
C ALA A 43 -0.24 -12.04 14.01
N GLY A 44 0.13 -10.79 14.28
CA GLY A 44 1.42 -10.43 14.88
C GLY A 44 2.55 -10.20 13.87
N SER A 45 2.32 -10.44 12.58
CA SER A 45 3.24 -10.01 11.53
C SER A 45 3.36 -8.47 11.47
N PRO A 46 4.54 -7.91 11.16
CA PRO A 46 4.75 -6.46 11.15
C PRO A 46 4.04 -5.78 9.98
N SER A 47 3.64 -4.51 10.10
CA SER A 47 3.16 -3.74 8.94
C SER A 47 4.29 -3.52 7.94
N GLY A 48 4.01 -3.58 6.64
CA GLY A 48 5.06 -3.48 5.62
C GLY A 48 4.63 -4.00 4.24
N PRO A 49 5.57 -4.14 3.30
CA PRO A 49 5.31 -4.76 2.00
C PRO A 49 5.18 -6.29 2.15
N TYR A 50 4.20 -6.86 1.45
CA TYR A 50 3.95 -8.31 1.37
C TYR A 50 3.66 -8.69 -0.07
N ILE A 51 3.96 -9.94 -0.41
CA ILE A 51 3.48 -10.56 -1.66
C ILE A 51 2.16 -11.26 -1.35
N ILE A 52 1.13 -10.91 -2.12
CA ILE A 52 -0.17 -11.57 -2.09
C ILE A 52 -0.47 -12.16 -3.47
N GLN A 53 -1.36 -13.15 -3.53
CA GLN A 53 -1.85 -13.70 -4.79
C GLN A 53 -3.38 -13.77 -4.78
N PRO A 54 -4.06 -12.69 -5.20
CA PRO A 54 -5.51 -12.70 -5.39
C PRO A 54 -5.93 -13.77 -6.41
N VAL A 55 -7.14 -14.30 -6.26
CA VAL A 55 -7.71 -15.29 -7.18
C VAL A 55 -7.75 -14.72 -8.60
N GLY A 56 -7.15 -15.44 -9.55
CA GLY A 56 -7.10 -15.04 -10.95
C GLY A 56 -6.01 -14.03 -11.30
N LEU A 57 -5.17 -13.64 -10.34
CA LEU A 57 -4.01 -12.77 -10.57
C LEU A 57 -2.69 -13.51 -10.37
N HIS A 58 -1.64 -12.97 -10.99
CA HIS A 58 -0.27 -13.32 -10.63
C HIS A 58 0.06 -12.73 -9.24
N PRO A 59 1.11 -13.24 -8.55
CA PRO A 59 1.55 -12.64 -7.30
C PRO A 59 1.91 -11.15 -7.48
N ILE A 60 1.44 -10.30 -6.58
CA ILE A 60 1.66 -8.84 -6.58
C ILE A 60 2.16 -8.39 -5.21
N MET A 61 2.94 -7.30 -5.20
CA MET A 61 3.43 -6.69 -3.97
C MET A 61 2.47 -5.57 -3.51
N VAL A 62 2.07 -5.61 -2.25
CA VAL A 62 1.17 -4.64 -1.61
C VAL A 62 1.70 -4.22 -0.26
N SER A 63 1.26 -3.08 0.27
CA SER A 63 1.51 -2.72 1.66
C SER A 63 0.37 -3.26 2.54
N CYS A 64 0.71 -4.04 3.56
CA CYS A 64 -0.22 -4.50 4.59
C CYS A 64 -0.08 -3.67 5.86
N GLU A 65 -1.20 -3.16 6.36
CA GLU A 65 -1.30 -2.60 7.71
C GLU A 65 -1.80 -3.69 8.65
N MET A 66 -0.86 -4.21 9.45
CA MET A 66 -1.09 -5.30 10.40
C MET A 66 -1.31 -4.81 11.83
N SER A 67 -1.08 -3.51 12.08
CA SER A 67 -1.20 -2.88 13.40
C SER A 67 -2.61 -2.31 13.63
N GLY A 68 -3.08 -2.37 14.88
CA GLY A 68 -4.35 -1.75 15.31
C GLY A 68 -5.60 -2.64 15.23
N ALA A 69 -6.75 -2.06 15.55
CA ALA A 69 -8.04 -2.75 15.53
C ALA A 69 -8.49 -3.00 14.07
N GLY A 70 -8.83 -4.26 13.74
CA GLY A 70 -9.22 -4.65 12.38
C GLY A 70 -8.07 -5.10 11.46
N ARG A 71 -6.93 -5.52 12.04
CA ARG A 71 -5.73 -6.11 11.40
C ARG A 71 -5.91 -6.68 9.98
N GLY A 72 -4.90 -6.50 9.13
CA GLY A 72 -4.84 -7.14 7.82
C GLY A 72 -5.43 -6.29 6.70
N TRP A 73 -5.24 -4.97 6.77
CA TRP A 73 -5.68 -4.07 5.72
C TRP A 73 -4.70 -4.09 4.55
N THR A 74 -5.20 -4.36 3.35
CA THR A 74 -4.46 -4.11 2.11
C THR A 74 -4.57 -2.64 1.76
N VAL A 75 -3.45 -1.92 1.79
CA VAL A 75 -3.41 -0.51 1.40
C VAL A 75 -3.56 -0.44 -0.12
N ILE A 76 -4.54 0.32 -0.62
CA ILE A 76 -4.78 0.49 -2.07
C ILE A 76 -4.30 1.85 -2.58
N GLN A 77 -4.17 2.82 -1.67
CA GLN A 77 -3.73 4.17 -1.95
C GLN A 77 -2.99 4.72 -0.73
N ARG A 78 -1.89 5.42 -0.96
CA ARG A 78 -1.23 6.25 0.04
C ARG A 78 -0.75 7.53 -0.61
N ASN A 79 -1.08 8.67 -0.02
CA ASN A 79 -0.61 9.97 -0.52
C ASN A 79 -0.34 10.96 0.62
N ARG A 80 0.54 11.91 0.36
CA ARG A 80 0.86 13.04 1.23
C ARG A 80 0.80 14.33 0.43
N GLN A 81 0.53 15.44 1.11
CA GLN A 81 0.41 16.75 0.46
C GLN A 81 1.71 17.16 -0.25
N ASP A 82 2.86 16.83 0.35
CA ASP A 82 4.22 17.11 -0.12
C ASP A 82 4.79 15.99 -1.02
N THR A 83 3.93 15.13 -1.57
CA THR A 83 4.34 14.05 -2.49
C THR A 83 5.11 14.53 -3.72
N ASP A 84 6.10 13.75 -4.14
CA ASP A 84 6.80 13.95 -5.40
C ASP A 84 6.04 13.37 -6.61
N ILE A 85 5.10 12.46 -6.38
CA ILE A 85 4.29 11.85 -7.42
C ILE A 85 3.37 12.90 -8.04
N ALA A 86 3.30 12.96 -9.37
CA ALA A 86 2.47 13.96 -10.07
C ALA A 86 0.98 13.70 -9.91
N TRP A 87 0.57 12.43 -9.77
CA TRP A 87 -0.81 11.92 -9.74
C TRP A 87 -1.67 12.24 -10.98
N ALA A 88 -1.30 13.20 -11.82
CA ALA A 88 -1.91 13.49 -13.12
C ALA A 88 -1.50 12.46 -14.18
N GLU A 89 -1.82 11.19 -13.93
CA GLU A 89 -1.44 10.05 -14.75
C GLU A 89 -2.53 9.63 -15.75
N SER A 90 -2.15 8.82 -16.74
CA SER A 90 -3.05 8.28 -17.78
C SER A 90 -4.00 7.20 -17.25
N TRP A 91 -5.04 6.87 -18.02
CA TRP A 91 -5.92 5.74 -17.72
C TRP A 91 -5.13 4.44 -17.54
N SER A 92 -4.21 4.16 -18.47
CA SER A 92 -3.40 2.95 -18.45
C SER A 92 -2.51 2.88 -17.21
N THR A 93 -1.94 4.02 -16.79
CA THR A 93 -1.11 4.11 -15.58
C THR A 93 -1.96 3.89 -14.32
N TYR A 94 -3.14 4.51 -14.22
CA TYR A 94 -4.06 4.26 -13.10
C TYR A 94 -4.60 2.83 -13.06
N LYS A 95 -4.75 2.19 -14.22
CA LYS A 95 -5.16 0.80 -14.34
C LYS A 95 -4.16 -0.15 -13.70
N HIS A 96 -2.88 0.02 -14.00
CA HIS A 96 -1.81 -0.90 -13.58
C HIS A 96 -1.02 -0.43 -12.36
N GLY A 97 -1.35 0.72 -11.78
CA GLY A 97 -0.71 1.23 -10.57
C GLY A 97 0.60 1.98 -10.84
N PHE A 98 1.01 2.78 -9.86
CA PHE A 98 2.24 3.58 -9.91
C PHE A 98 2.66 4.03 -8.51
N GLY A 99 3.88 4.53 -8.39
CA GLY A 99 4.49 4.97 -7.13
C GLY A 99 5.33 3.88 -6.48
N ASN A 100 5.54 3.99 -5.18
CA ASN A 100 6.35 3.08 -4.40
C ASN A 100 5.53 2.50 -3.24
N VAL A 101 5.38 1.17 -3.20
CA VAL A 101 4.61 0.44 -2.18
C VAL A 101 5.07 0.73 -0.74
N HIS A 102 6.34 1.10 -0.56
CA HIS A 102 6.88 1.50 0.74
C HIS A 102 6.46 2.90 1.17
N THR A 103 6.12 3.78 0.21
CA THR A 103 5.79 5.19 0.45
C THR A 103 4.41 5.50 -0.14
N GLU A 104 4.30 6.49 -1.03
CA GLU A 104 3.12 6.90 -1.76
C GLU A 104 2.94 6.03 -3.00
N TYR A 105 1.74 5.49 -3.18
CA TYR A 105 1.42 4.71 -4.37
C TYR A 105 -0.09 4.60 -4.60
N TRP A 106 -0.42 4.21 -5.82
CA TRP A 106 -1.73 3.75 -6.24
C TRP A 106 -1.57 2.28 -6.68
N LEU A 107 -2.35 1.38 -6.08
CA LEU A 107 -2.23 -0.06 -6.35
C LEU A 107 -2.53 -0.39 -7.82
N GLY A 108 -3.51 0.28 -8.41
CA GLY A 108 -4.03 0.01 -9.76
C GLY A 108 -5.50 -0.37 -9.72
N THR A 109 -6.35 0.29 -10.52
CA THR A 109 -7.80 0.06 -10.50
C THR A 109 -8.17 -1.37 -10.89
N GLU A 110 -7.42 -1.99 -11.82
CA GLU A 110 -7.65 -3.38 -12.20
C GLU A 110 -7.38 -4.33 -11.03
N TYR A 111 -6.26 -4.15 -10.33
CA TYR A 111 -5.95 -4.99 -9.18
C TYR A 111 -6.96 -4.79 -8.04
N ILE A 112 -7.42 -3.56 -7.80
CA ILE A 112 -8.46 -3.28 -6.80
C ILE A 112 -9.77 -3.97 -7.19
N HIS A 113 -10.19 -3.91 -8.46
CA HIS A 113 -11.36 -4.63 -8.96
C HIS A 113 -11.25 -6.14 -8.71
N GLN A 114 -10.14 -6.76 -9.14
CA GLN A 114 -9.94 -8.20 -8.97
C GLN A 114 -9.91 -8.59 -7.49
N ILE A 115 -9.26 -7.80 -6.63
CA ILE A 115 -9.25 -8.06 -5.18
C ILE A 115 -10.67 -8.02 -4.63
N THR A 116 -11.42 -6.96 -4.92
CA THR A 116 -12.77 -6.74 -4.36
C THR A 116 -13.83 -7.69 -4.91
N ARG A 117 -13.53 -8.46 -5.95
CA ARG A 117 -14.40 -9.51 -6.50
C ARG A 117 -14.33 -10.84 -5.71
N GLN A 118 -13.27 -11.05 -4.92
CA GLN A 118 -13.03 -12.33 -4.26
C GLN A 118 -13.97 -12.62 -3.08
N LYS A 119 -14.37 -11.57 -2.36
CA LYS A 119 -15.23 -11.61 -1.17
C LYS A 119 -15.82 -10.22 -0.92
N ILE A 120 -16.61 -10.07 0.14
CA ILE A 120 -17.11 -8.77 0.58
C ILE A 120 -15.99 -8.05 1.32
N TYR A 121 -15.61 -6.87 0.85
CA TYR A 121 -14.62 -6.00 1.50
C TYR A 121 -15.29 -4.75 2.06
N GLN A 122 -14.71 -4.24 3.14
CA GLN A 122 -14.92 -2.88 3.63
C GLN A 122 -13.72 -2.02 3.25
N VAL A 123 -13.91 -0.71 3.18
CA VAL A 123 -12.82 0.25 2.96
C VAL A 123 -12.79 1.29 4.07
N ARG A 124 -11.58 1.65 4.49
CA ARG A 124 -11.32 2.75 5.43
C ARG A 124 -10.51 3.82 4.72
N PHE A 125 -11.05 5.02 4.64
CA PHE A 125 -10.27 6.21 4.30
C PHE A 125 -9.70 6.79 5.58
N VAL A 126 -8.38 6.94 5.67
CA VAL A 126 -7.71 7.61 6.78
C VAL A 126 -7.20 8.95 6.29
N ILE A 127 -7.58 10.04 6.96
CA ILE A 127 -7.28 11.41 6.59
C ILE A 127 -6.57 12.10 7.75
N TRP A 128 -5.43 12.71 7.46
CA TRP A 128 -4.77 13.64 8.38
C TRP A 128 -5.14 15.06 8.00
N ASP A 129 -5.88 15.74 8.87
CA ASP A 129 -6.31 17.12 8.63
C ASP A 129 -5.13 18.12 8.74
N ALA A 130 -5.42 19.40 8.46
CA ALA A 130 -4.40 20.46 8.52
C ALA A 130 -3.76 20.64 9.91
N ALA A 131 -4.46 20.23 10.96
CA ALA A 131 -4.06 20.29 12.36
C ALA A 131 -3.44 18.98 12.88
N ASN A 132 -3.06 18.06 11.98
CA ASN A 132 -2.51 16.74 12.32
C ASN A 132 -3.45 15.84 13.14
N ASN A 133 -4.77 16.06 13.09
CA ASN A 133 -5.69 15.10 13.66
C ASN A 133 -6.04 14.03 12.65
N MET A 134 -5.97 12.77 13.07
CA MET A 134 -6.46 11.65 12.29
C MET A 134 -7.98 11.63 12.34
N ARG A 135 -8.60 11.49 11.17
CA ARG A 135 -10.01 11.18 10.97
C ARG A 135 -10.12 9.99 10.04
N PHE A 136 -11.22 9.27 10.11
CA PHE A 136 -11.49 8.16 9.21
C PHE A 136 -12.96 8.07 8.82
N ALA A 137 -13.19 7.56 7.61
CA ALA A 137 -14.49 7.19 7.09
C ALA A 137 -14.43 5.73 6.64
N ASP A 138 -15.29 4.90 7.23
CA ASP A 138 -15.45 3.49 6.94
C ASP A 138 -16.72 3.27 6.12
N TYR A 139 -16.62 2.42 5.10
CA TYR A 139 -17.77 1.90 4.36
C TYR A 139 -17.78 0.39 4.47
N ASN A 140 -18.91 -0.18 4.93
CA ASN A 140 -19.03 -1.61 5.20
C ASN A 140 -19.10 -2.50 3.93
N LEU A 141 -19.21 -1.88 2.75
CA LEU A 141 -19.10 -2.50 1.44
C LEU A 141 -18.22 -1.63 0.56
N PHE A 142 -17.30 -2.25 -0.16
CA PHE A 142 -16.43 -1.63 -1.15
C PHE A 142 -16.18 -2.61 -2.29
N SER A 143 -16.52 -2.18 -3.51
CA SER A 143 -16.14 -2.88 -4.73
C SER A 143 -16.03 -1.93 -5.91
N LEU A 144 -15.30 -2.37 -6.93
CA LEU A 144 -15.28 -1.72 -8.23
C LEU A 144 -15.94 -2.63 -9.25
N ASP A 145 -16.78 -2.09 -10.13
CA ASP A 145 -17.21 -2.80 -11.33
C ASP A 145 -16.01 -2.99 -12.30
N ASP A 146 -16.16 -3.77 -13.36
CA ASP A 146 -15.08 -4.01 -14.32
C ASP A 146 -14.79 -2.79 -15.24
N GLU A 147 -13.75 -2.91 -16.07
CA GLU A 147 -13.32 -1.84 -16.98
C GLU A 147 -14.41 -1.41 -18.00
N SER A 148 -15.26 -2.33 -18.45
CA SER A 148 -16.36 -2.01 -19.40
C SER A 148 -17.39 -1.09 -18.75
N GLN A 149 -17.55 -1.18 -17.42
CA GLN A 149 -18.38 -0.28 -16.62
C GLN A 149 -17.61 0.96 -16.14
N GLY A 150 -16.31 1.06 -16.46
CA GLY A 150 -15.46 2.20 -16.11
C GLY A 150 -14.98 2.18 -14.67
N TYR A 151 -14.73 0.99 -14.09
CA TYR A 151 -14.32 0.83 -12.69
C TYR A 151 -15.23 1.57 -11.71
N ARG A 152 -16.54 1.48 -11.91
CA ARG A 152 -17.53 2.20 -11.12
C ARG A 152 -17.42 1.85 -9.63
N LEU A 153 -17.36 2.88 -8.79
CA LEU A 153 -17.25 2.72 -7.33
C LEU A 153 -18.59 2.27 -6.73
N ARG A 154 -18.56 1.30 -5.82
CA ARG A 154 -19.70 0.87 -5.01
C ARG A 154 -19.33 0.98 -3.54
N LEU A 155 -20.09 1.77 -2.79
CA LEU A 155 -19.95 1.94 -1.35
C LEU A 155 -21.23 1.50 -0.62
N GLY A 156 -21.05 0.95 0.58
CA GLY A 156 -22.13 0.64 1.51
C GLY A 156 -22.40 1.75 2.51
N ALA A 157 -22.89 1.37 3.70
CA ALA A 157 -23.19 2.32 4.76
C ALA A 157 -21.90 2.91 5.38
N HIS A 158 -21.91 4.22 5.55
CA HIS A 158 -20.83 4.99 6.16
C HIS A 158 -20.84 4.92 7.70
N SER A 159 -19.66 4.91 8.30
CA SER A 159 -19.43 5.18 9.72
C SER A 159 -18.05 5.81 9.93
N GLY A 160 -17.79 6.42 11.09
CA GLY A 160 -16.47 6.95 11.42
C GLY A 160 -16.50 8.36 11.99
N THR A 161 -15.34 9.00 12.01
CA THR A 161 -15.12 10.34 12.59
C THR A 161 -15.03 11.44 11.55
N ALA A 162 -14.76 11.09 10.29
CA ALA A 162 -14.92 11.99 9.16
C ALA A 162 -16.39 11.98 8.70
N GLU A 163 -16.82 13.04 8.04
CA GLU A 163 -18.12 13.08 7.37
C GLU A 163 -18.15 12.16 6.14
N ASP A 164 -19.37 11.76 5.74
CA ASP A 164 -19.62 11.02 4.51
C ASP A 164 -19.48 11.92 3.28
N ALA A 165 -18.23 12.17 2.88
CA ALA A 165 -17.94 12.98 1.71
C ALA A 165 -18.02 12.18 0.40
N MET A 166 -17.98 10.83 0.44
CA MET A 166 -18.02 10.00 -0.77
C MET A 166 -19.44 9.71 -1.25
N ASP A 167 -20.44 9.64 -0.37
CA ASP A 167 -21.84 9.37 -0.73
C ASP A 167 -22.75 10.57 -0.42
N SER A 168 -22.38 11.75 -0.94
CA SER A 168 -23.14 12.98 -0.73
C SER A 168 -24.50 12.96 -1.45
N ASP A 169 -25.56 13.44 -0.79
CA ASP A 169 -26.88 13.69 -1.39
C ASP A 169 -26.86 14.69 -2.56
N ASN A 170 -25.79 15.47 -2.70
CA ASN A 170 -25.62 16.37 -3.83
C ASN A 170 -25.02 15.59 -5.03
N PRO A 171 -25.78 15.40 -6.13
CA PRO A 171 -25.31 14.62 -7.28
C PRO A 171 -24.11 15.24 -7.99
N ARG A 172 -23.78 16.51 -7.71
CA ARG A 172 -22.59 17.19 -8.23
C ARG A 172 -21.31 16.90 -7.44
N LYS A 173 -21.43 16.29 -6.26
CA LYS A 173 -20.33 16.03 -5.33
C LYS A 173 -20.23 14.55 -4.93
N VAL A 174 -21.23 13.74 -5.26
CA VAL A 174 -21.22 12.31 -4.98
C VAL A 174 -20.06 11.60 -5.70
N HIS A 175 -19.49 10.59 -5.06
CA HIS A 175 -18.47 9.72 -5.63
C HIS A 175 -18.96 8.27 -5.71
N ASN A 176 -19.83 7.85 -4.78
CA ASN A 176 -20.50 6.56 -4.87
C ASN A 176 -21.23 6.43 -6.21
N ASN A 177 -21.17 5.24 -6.81
CA ASN A 177 -21.77 4.91 -8.11
C ASN A 177 -21.21 5.69 -9.33
N MET A 178 -20.17 6.52 -9.16
CA MET A 178 -19.50 7.22 -10.25
C MET A 178 -18.45 6.33 -10.93
N LYS A 179 -18.19 6.58 -12.21
CA LYS A 179 -17.12 5.93 -12.98
C LYS A 179 -15.78 6.61 -12.71
N PHE A 180 -14.71 5.84 -12.82
CA PHE A 180 -13.36 6.40 -12.70
C PHE A 180 -13.06 7.25 -13.94
N SER A 181 -12.39 8.39 -13.75
CA SER A 181 -11.98 9.29 -14.83
C SER A 181 -10.52 9.67 -14.66
N THR A 182 -9.80 9.83 -15.78
CA THR A 182 -8.41 10.30 -15.85
C THR A 182 -8.28 11.42 -16.86
N LYS A 183 -7.11 12.06 -16.94
CA LYS A 183 -6.87 13.21 -17.83
C LYS A 183 -7.15 12.92 -19.31
N ASP A 184 -7.05 11.65 -19.71
CA ASP A 184 -7.18 11.11 -21.05
C ASP A 184 -8.43 10.25 -21.25
N ARG A 185 -9.24 10.03 -20.20
CA ARG A 185 -10.51 9.29 -20.26
C ARG A 185 -11.54 9.94 -19.35
N ASP A 186 -12.41 10.73 -19.95
CA ASP A 186 -13.51 11.42 -19.30
C ASP A 186 -14.72 10.50 -19.17
N GLN A 187 -15.11 10.19 -17.93
CA GLN A 187 -16.31 9.42 -17.61
C GLN A 187 -17.11 10.09 -16.48
N ASP A 188 -16.85 11.37 -16.22
CA ASP A 188 -17.51 12.13 -15.17
C ASP A 188 -18.83 12.73 -15.70
N THR A 189 -19.56 13.44 -14.84
CA THR A 189 -20.88 14.01 -15.19
C THR A 189 -20.82 15.51 -15.45
N TYR A 190 -19.63 16.11 -15.37
CA TYR A 190 -19.43 17.51 -15.69
C TYR A 190 -19.36 17.68 -17.21
N ARG A 191 -19.58 18.91 -17.69
CA ARG A 191 -19.52 19.24 -19.13
C ARG A 191 -18.11 19.19 -19.74
N GLY A 192 -17.11 18.86 -18.96
CA GLY A 192 -15.72 18.70 -19.37
C GLY A 192 -14.96 17.87 -18.35
N ASN A 193 -13.69 17.59 -18.59
CA ASN A 193 -12.98 16.59 -17.82
C ASN A 193 -12.43 17.14 -16.48
N CYS A 194 -13.01 16.70 -15.37
CA CYS A 194 -12.58 17.07 -14.02
C CYS A 194 -11.18 16.56 -13.70
N ALA A 195 -10.83 15.34 -14.12
CA ALA A 195 -9.51 14.76 -13.91
C ALA A 195 -8.42 15.53 -14.66
N SER A 196 -8.72 16.03 -15.87
CA SER A 196 -7.82 16.89 -16.63
C SER A 196 -7.67 18.28 -15.99
N ARG A 197 -8.79 18.87 -15.54
CA ARG A 197 -8.81 20.24 -14.98
C ARG A 197 -8.18 20.34 -13.59
N TYR A 198 -8.45 19.37 -12.72
CA TYR A 198 -8.04 19.41 -11.31
C TYR A 198 -6.90 18.43 -10.98
N GLY A 199 -6.50 17.61 -11.96
CA GLY A 199 -5.49 16.58 -11.78
C GLY A 199 -6.03 15.35 -11.04
N GLY A 200 -5.31 14.25 -11.16
CA GLY A 200 -5.65 13.02 -10.44
C GLY A 200 -6.74 12.21 -11.09
N GLY A 201 -6.57 10.89 -11.12
CA GLY A 201 -7.63 9.95 -11.44
C GLY A 201 -8.52 9.72 -10.22
N TRP A 202 -9.83 9.83 -10.40
CA TRP A 202 -10.81 9.64 -9.33
C TRP A 202 -12.21 9.29 -9.87
N TRP A 203 -13.09 8.87 -8.98
CA TRP A 203 -14.52 8.68 -9.27
C TRP A 203 -15.27 10.00 -9.25
N TYR A 204 -15.02 10.87 -10.23
CA TYR A 204 -15.62 12.21 -10.29
C TYR A 204 -17.10 12.16 -10.70
N SER A 205 -17.94 12.99 -10.06
CA SER A 205 -19.29 13.33 -10.55
C SER A 205 -19.25 14.66 -11.30
N ALA A 206 -19.87 15.74 -10.82
CA ALA A 206 -19.61 17.08 -11.36
C ALA A 206 -18.38 17.66 -10.67
N CYS A 207 -17.28 16.91 -10.83
CA CYS A 207 -16.03 16.97 -10.11
C CYS A 207 -16.09 16.32 -8.72
N TYR A 208 -15.80 17.04 -7.63
CA TYR A 208 -15.50 16.36 -6.36
C TYR A 208 -15.93 17.11 -5.10
N SER A 209 -16.27 16.33 -4.07
CA SER A 209 -16.10 16.68 -2.65
C SER A 209 -14.82 16.09 -2.08
N VAL A 210 -14.30 14.98 -2.63
CA VAL A 210 -13.09 14.28 -2.18
C VAL A 210 -12.07 14.21 -3.32
N GLN A 211 -10.83 14.60 -3.03
CA GLN A 211 -9.71 14.51 -3.97
C GLN A 211 -8.44 14.12 -3.21
N LEU A 212 -8.10 12.84 -3.22
CA LEU A 212 -6.92 12.29 -2.54
C LEU A 212 -5.77 11.93 -3.49
N ASN A 213 -6.04 11.85 -4.80
CA ASN A 213 -5.07 11.51 -5.83
C ASN A 213 -4.54 12.77 -6.52
N VAL A 214 -4.03 13.74 -5.77
CA VAL A 214 -3.49 14.99 -6.34
C VAL A 214 -2.27 15.44 -5.56
N LYS A 215 -1.32 16.09 -6.23
CA LYS A 215 -0.17 16.73 -5.58
C LYS A 215 -0.58 18.06 -4.94
N GLY A 216 -0.15 18.31 -3.70
CA GLY A 216 -0.25 19.61 -3.04
C GLY A 216 -1.60 20.00 -2.44
N ARG A 217 -2.74 19.43 -2.87
CA ARG A 217 -4.08 19.92 -2.51
C ARG A 217 -5.09 18.82 -2.18
N LEU A 218 -4.79 17.98 -1.20
CA LEU A 218 -5.71 16.93 -0.75
C LEU A 218 -6.98 17.54 -0.13
N THR A 219 -8.14 16.99 -0.49
CA THR A 219 -9.46 17.46 -0.05
C THR A 219 -10.33 16.31 0.44
N TRP A 220 -11.00 16.52 1.57
CA TRP A 220 -12.06 15.66 2.09
C TRP A 220 -13.25 16.51 2.53
N GLY A 221 -14.22 16.68 1.65
CA GLY A 221 -15.48 17.39 1.91
C GLY A 221 -15.30 18.75 2.61
N SER A 222 -15.92 18.90 3.77
CA SER A 222 -15.82 20.05 4.66
C SER A 222 -14.67 19.93 5.67
N LEU A 223 -14.15 18.72 5.92
CA LEU A 223 -13.10 18.44 6.90
C LEU A 223 -11.80 19.19 6.58
N CYS A 224 -11.34 19.11 5.34
CA CYS A 224 -10.17 19.85 4.85
C CYS A 224 -10.30 20.11 3.34
N LYS A 225 -10.00 21.35 2.93
CA LYS A 225 -10.25 21.86 1.57
C LYS A 225 -8.93 22.26 0.91
N GLY A 226 -8.29 21.28 0.27
CA GLY A 226 -6.99 21.46 -0.37
C GLY A 226 -5.82 21.58 0.61
N ASN A 227 -6.03 21.25 1.88
CA ASN A 227 -5.05 21.36 2.96
C ASN A 227 -5.01 20.13 3.87
N CYS A 228 -5.59 18.99 3.46
CA CYS A 228 -5.32 17.74 4.16
C CYS A 228 -3.84 17.39 3.98
N ARG A 229 -3.19 16.90 5.03
CA ARG A 229 -1.76 16.59 5.02
C ARG A 229 -1.45 15.24 4.40
N ALA A 230 -2.31 14.25 4.61
CA ALA A 230 -2.09 12.90 4.07
C ALA A 230 -3.37 12.07 4.03
N SER A 231 -3.36 11.06 3.15
CA SER A 231 -4.26 9.91 3.16
C SER A 231 -3.45 8.64 3.44
N SER A 232 -3.20 8.34 4.71
CA SER A 232 -2.39 7.19 5.13
C SER A 232 -2.69 6.73 6.54
N SER A 233 -2.60 5.41 6.78
CA SER A 233 -2.70 4.80 8.11
C SER A 233 -1.56 5.20 9.05
N SER A 234 -0.37 5.48 8.50
CA SER A 234 0.77 6.02 9.23
C SER A 234 1.19 7.38 8.65
N PRO A 235 1.19 8.45 9.46
CA PRO A 235 1.55 9.79 9.01
C PRO A 235 3.06 9.91 8.75
N PHE A 236 3.88 9.02 9.31
CA PHE A 236 5.33 9.11 9.26
C PHE A 236 5.96 7.70 9.26
N CYS A 237 6.32 7.15 8.12
CA CYS A 237 7.72 6.75 8.04
C CYS A 237 8.44 8.04 7.60
N PRO A 238 9.30 8.65 8.44
CA PRO A 238 10.10 9.77 8.00
C PRO A 238 10.93 9.27 6.82
N GLN A 239 10.67 9.83 5.63
CA GLN A 239 11.79 10.02 4.71
C GLN A 239 12.80 10.79 5.55
N VAL A 240 13.95 10.19 5.83
CA VAL A 240 15.04 10.88 6.51
C VAL A 240 15.22 12.20 5.77
N ALA A 241 14.84 13.31 6.42
CA ALA A 241 14.98 14.61 5.79
C ALA A 241 16.46 14.71 5.39
N HIS A 242 16.74 15.14 4.17
CA HIS A 242 18.11 15.29 3.64
C HIS A 242 19.06 16.11 4.54
N GLY A 243 18.57 16.73 5.63
CA GLY A 243 19.34 17.42 6.67
C GLY A 243 19.60 16.66 7.99
N GLN A 244 19.16 15.41 8.17
CA GLN A 244 19.50 14.60 9.38
C GLN A 244 20.63 13.57 9.13
N ALA A 245 21.09 13.44 7.89
CA ALA A 245 22.27 12.63 7.57
C ALA A 245 23.56 13.19 8.22
N SER A 246 23.64 14.51 8.52
CA SER A 246 24.82 15.08 9.19
C SER A 246 24.92 14.66 10.66
N ALA A 247 23.80 14.61 11.39
CA ALA A 247 23.80 14.23 12.81
C ALA A 247 24.14 12.75 13.05
N LEU A 248 23.73 11.86 12.13
CA LEU A 248 24.12 10.45 12.14
C LEU A 248 25.60 10.24 11.75
N MET A 249 26.15 11.08 10.86
CA MET A 249 27.57 11.07 10.52
C MET A 249 28.45 11.63 11.64
N ASP A 250 27.98 12.61 12.42
CA ASP A 250 28.72 13.14 13.58
C ASP A 250 28.84 12.11 14.71
N LEU A 251 27.80 11.28 14.93
CA LEU A 251 27.85 10.14 15.87
C LEU A 251 28.84 9.05 15.42
N CYS A 252 28.91 8.75 14.12
CA CYS A 252 29.92 7.84 13.54
C CYS A 252 31.35 8.42 13.58
N SER A 253 31.50 9.75 13.63
CA SER A 253 32.81 10.41 13.69
C SER A 253 33.43 10.34 15.09
N SER A 254 32.59 10.31 16.14
CA SER A 254 33.04 10.23 17.54
C SER A 254 33.32 8.80 18.01
N CYS A 255 32.72 7.79 17.37
CA CYS A 255 33.01 6.37 17.59
C CYS A 255 33.75 5.84 16.37
N ARG A 256 35.09 5.69 16.40
CA ARG A 256 35.90 5.18 15.28
C ARG A 256 35.43 3.77 14.81
N ILE A 257 34.42 3.70 13.96
CA ILE A 257 33.92 2.48 13.32
C ILE A 257 34.71 2.26 12.04
N LYS A 258 35.38 1.11 11.91
CA LYS A 258 36.38 0.84 10.86
C LYS A 258 35.83 0.14 9.61
N SER A 259 34.52 -0.11 9.50
CA SER A 259 33.94 -0.80 8.33
C SER A 259 32.43 -0.57 8.19
N LEU A 260 31.95 -0.44 6.95
CA LEU A 260 30.52 -0.34 6.58
C LEU A 260 29.70 -1.58 6.99
N SER A 261 30.34 -2.69 7.34
CA SER A 261 29.69 -3.94 7.76
C SER A 261 28.99 -3.87 9.12
N ASP A 262 29.34 -2.89 9.96
CA ASP A 262 28.80 -2.77 11.32
C ASP A 262 27.52 -1.90 11.37
N LEU A 263 27.09 -1.33 10.24
CA LEU A 263 25.93 -0.45 10.15
C LEU A 263 24.57 -1.17 10.04
N HIS A 264 24.55 -2.50 9.94
CA HIS A 264 23.30 -3.26 9.79
C HIS A 264 22.39 -3.27 11.03
N SER A 265 22.82 -2.70 12.15
CA SER A 265 22.05 -2.71 13.41
C SER A 265 21.29 -1.41 13.72
N VAL A 266 21.36 -0.35 12.89
CA VAL A 266 20.90 1.00 13.30
C VAL A 266 19.63 1.51 12.60
N LEU A 267 19.14 0.92 11.51
CA LEU A 267 17.93 1.42 10.85
C LEU A 267 16.87 0.33 10.60
N HIS A 268 16.12 0.00 11.65
CA HIS A 268 14.76 -0.50 11.51
C HIS A 268 13.87 0.14 12.58
N LEU A 269 13.20 1.24 12.22
CA LEU A 269 12.16 1.86 13.05
C LEU A 269 10.97 2.29 12.18
N CYS A 270 10.03 1.37 11.97
CA CYS A 270 8.60 1.72 11.90
C CYS A 270 7.89 0.70 12.82
N GLY A 271 7.48 1.14 14.02
CA GLY A 271 6.79 0.32 15.04
C GLY A 271 7.14 0.74 16.47
N ASN A 272 6.13 1.13 17.25
CA ASN A 272 6.24 1.64 18.63
C ASN A 272 6.97 0.68 19.58
N SER A 273 8.27 0.90 19.81
CA SER A 273 8.92 0.69 21.12
C SER A 273 10.32 1.33 21.09
N LEU A 274 10.52 2.42 21.83
CA LEU A 274 11.85 2.97 22.08
C LEU A 274 12.51 2.10 23.16
N GLN A 275 13.14 0.99 22.78
CA GLN A 275 14.07 0.30 23.67
C GLN A 275 15.50 0.58 23.21
N LEU A 276 16.13 1.55 23.87
CA LEU A 276 17.58 1.66 23.89
C LEU A 276 18.11 0.41 24.61
N LEU A 277 18.59 -0.58 23.85
CA LEU A 277 19.43 -1.61 24.46
C LEU A 277 20.77 -0.94 24.85
N PRO A 278 21.21 -1.03 26.11
CA PRO A 278 22.50 -0.48 26.51
C PRO A 278 23.61 -1.30 25.84
N VAL A 279 24.28 -0.71 24.85
CA VAL A 279 25.54 -1.26 24.36
C VAL A 279 26.60 -1.00 25.43
N SER A 280 26.92 -2.04 26.20
CA SER A 280 28.05 -2.01 27.12
C SER A 280 29.35 -1.91 26.32
N CYS A 281 29.91 -0.71 26.22
CA CYS A 281 31.27 -0.50 25.72
C CYS A 281 32.28 -1.13 26.70
N GLN A 282 32.73 -2.37 26.44
CA GLN A 282 33.93 -2.89 27.08
C GLN A 282 35.16 -2.20 26.47
N LYS A 283 35.83 -1.37 27.27
CA LYS A 283 37.20 -0.93 27.01
C LYS A 283 38.11 -2.15 27.08
N HIS A 284 38.64 -2.59 25.94
CA HIS A 284 39.89 -3.35 25.94
C HIS A 284 41.03 -2.37 26.20
N ILE A 285 41.73 -2.57 27.32
CA ILE A 285 43.01 -1.95 27.66
C ILE A 285 44.09 -2.53 26.74
#